data_AF-A0A7J6GH92-F1
#
_entry.id   AF-A0A7J6GH92-F1
#
_cell.length_a   1.000
_cell.length_b   1.000
_cell.length_c   1.000
_cell.angle_alpha   90.00
_cell.angle_beta   90.00
_cell.angle_gamma   90.00
#
_symmetry.space_group_name_H-M   'P 1'
#
loop_
_entity.id
_entity.type
_entity.pdbx_description
1 polymer ?
#
loop_
_entity_poly.entity_id
_entity_poly.type
_entity_poly.pdbx_seq_one_letter_code
_entity_poly.pdbx_strand_id
1 'polypeptide(L)'
;MYELWYTATWEKQEDNEKHINWVRSVYNFTTPYVSQNPRLAYLNYRDLDLGKTNPESPNNYTQARIWGEKLVKVKTKADPNNFFRNEQSIPPLPPRHH
;
A
#
# COMPACT_ATOMS: atom_id res chain seq x y z
N MET A 1 4.90 -18.34 15.06
CA MET A 1 4.22 -17.37 14.17
C MET A 1 4.64 -17.65 12.74
N TYR A 2 3.77 -17.35 11.78
CA TYR A 2 3.95 -17.60 10.35
C TYR A 2 3.31 -16.47 9.55
N GLU A 3 3.75 -16.29 8.30
CA GLU A 3 3.06 -15.46 7.31
C GLU A 3 1.97 -16.27 6.59
N LEU A 4 0.92 -15.62 6.11
CA LEU A 4 -0.15 -16.29 5.38
C LEU A 4 -0.43 -15.54 4.08
N TRP A 5 -0.39 -16.27 2.96
CA TRP A 5 -0.58 -15.71 1.63
C TRP A 5 -1.93 -16.11 1.06
N TYR A 6 -2.66 -15.14 0.52
CA TYR A 6 -3.94 -15.35 -0.15
C TYR A 6 -3.72 -15.17 -1.66
N THR A 7 -3.59 -16.27 -2.39
CA THR A 7 -3.29 -16.24 -3.83
C THR A 7 -4.39 -16.91 -4.63
N ALA A 8 -4.75 -16.30 -5.77
CA ALA A 8 -5.57 -16.91 -6.78
C ALA A 8 -4.88 -16.76 -8.14
N THR A 9 -4.94 -17.81 -8.98
CA THR A 9 -4.38 -17.84 -10.33
C THR A 9 -5.44 -18.34 -11.28
N TRP A 10 -5.63 -17.66 -12.40
CA TRP A 10 -6.64 -17.99 -13.41
C TRP A 10 -6.16 -17.53 -14.80
N GLU A 11 -6.76 -18.09 -15.85
CA GLU A 11 -6.31 -17.87 -17.24
C GLU A 11 -7.14 -16.82 -17.99
N LYS A 12 -8.45 -16.77 -17.73
CA LYS A 12 -9.37 -15.96 -18.52
C LYS A 12 -9.57 -14.57 -17.93
N GLN A 13 -9.48 -13.55 -18.76
CA GLN A 13 -9.67 -12.16 -18.33
C GLN A 13 -11.10 -11.87 -17.82
N GLU A 14 -12.11 -12.57 -18.35
CA GLU A 14 -13.51 -12.49 -17.91
C GLU A 14 -13.71 -12.86 -16.44
N ASP A 15 -12.80 -13.67 -15.90
CA ASP A 15 -12.84 -14.17 -14.52
C ASP A 15 -12.09 -13.26 -13.52
N ASN A 16 -11.50 -12.15 -13.98
CA ASN A 16 -10.67 -11.25 -13.15
C ASN A 16 -11.42 -10.78 -11.90
N GLU A 17 -12.60 -10.20 -12.08
CA GLU A 17 -13.37 -9.62 -10.96
C GLU A 17 -13.76 -10.68 -9.93
N LYS A 18 -14.18 -11.87 -10.39
CA LYS A 18 -14.54 -12.99 -9.53
C LYS A 18 -13.39 -13.41 -8.62
N HIS A 19 -12.20 -13.59 -9.17
CA HIS A 19 -11.06 -14.09 -8.39
C HIS A 19 -10.47 -13.01 -7.48
N ILE A 20 -10.40 -11.75 -7.94
CA ILE A 20 -9.98 -10.62 -7.10
C ILE A 20 -10.94 -10.48 -5.90
N ASN A 21 -12.26 -10.53 -6.14
CA ASN A 21 -13.25 -10.44 -5.06
C ASN A 21 -13.19 -11.64 -4.10
N TRP A 22 -12.82 -12.83 -4.58
CA TRP A 22 -12.60 -13.98 -3.71
C TRP A 22 -11.39 -13.78 -2.78
N VAL A 23 -10.25 -13.31 -3.29
CA VAL A 23 -9.08 -13.00 -2.44
C VAL A 23 -9.45 -11.97 -1.37
N ARG A 24 -10.16 -10.92 -1.75
CA ARG A 24 -10.65 -9.88 -0.83
C ARG A 24 -11.59 -10.43 0.25
N SER A 25 -12.48 -11.35 -0.10
CA SER A 25 -13.41 -11.92 0.88
C SER A 25 -12.67 -12.78 1.92
N VAL A 26 -11.68 -13.57 1.50
CA VAL A 26 -10.83 -14.35 2.42
C VAL A 26 -9.97 -13.42 3.30
N TYR A 27 -9.41 -12.35 2.72
CA TYR A 27 -8.69 -11.32 3.46
C TYR A 27 -9.59 -10.65 4.52
N ASN A 28 -10.83 -10.32 4.18
CA ASN A 28 -11.78 -9.72 5.12
C ASN A 28 -12.21 -10.71 6.21
N PHE A 29 -12.47 -11.96 5.84
CA PHE A 29 -12.85 -13.02 6.78
C PHE A 29 -11.78 -13.28 7.85
N THR A 30 -10.51 -13.20 7.47
CA THR A 30 -9.37 -13.48 8.36
C THR A 30 -8.96 -12.32 9.26
N THR A 31 -9.52 -11.13 9.06
CA THR A 31 -9.23 -9.90 9.83
C THR A 31 -9.14 -10.09 11.36
N PRO A 32 -10.06 -10.81 12.04
CA PRO A 32 -9.99 -10.93 13.49
C PRO A 32 -8.88 -11.89 13.99
N TYR A 33 -8.29 -12.70 13.10
CA TYR A 33 -7.34 -13.77 13.49
C TYR A 33 -5.88 -13.48 13.12
N VAL A 34 -5.63 -12.43 12.34
CA VAL A 34 -4.28 -12.00 11.93
C VAL A 34 -3.77 -10.87 12.81
N SER A 35 -2.55 -10.37 12.56
CA SER A 35 -1.97 -9.24 13.31
C SER A 35 -2.95 -8.06 13.41
N GLN A 36 -3.02 -7.45 14.60
CA GLN A 36 -3.84 -6.27 14.87
C GLN A 36 -2.96 -5.12 15.39
N ASN A 37 -3.33 -3.89 15.03
CA ASN A 37 -2.69 -2.63 15.47
C ASN A 37 -1.21 -2.42 15.07
N PRO A 38 -0.87 -2.28 13.78
CA PRO A 38 -1.73 -2.37 12.60
C PRO A 38 -1.80 -3.80 12.05
N ARG A 39 -2.73 -4.04 11.12
CA ARG A 39 -2.69 -5.23 10.27
C ARG A 39 -1.46 -5.12 9.37
N LEU A 40 -0.46 -5.97 9.60
CA LEU A 40 0.81 -5.91 8.88
C LEU A 40 0.62 -6.45 7.45
N ALA A 41 1.25 -5.77 6.50
CA ALA A 41 1.30 -6.16 5.10
C ALA A 41 2.76 -6.11 4.62
N TYR A 42 3.07 -6.90 3.59
CA TYR A 42 4.43 -6.97 3.04
C TYR A 42 4.50 -6.27 1.69
N LEU A 43 5.44 -5.32 1.57
CA LEU A 43 5.54 -4.44 0.39
C LEU A 43 5.69 -5.19 -0.94
N ASN A 44 6.33 -6.37 -0.94
CA ASN A 44 6.51 -7.14 -2.18
C ASN A 44 5.21 -7.77 -2.70
N TYR A 45 4.19 -7.91 -1.85
CA TYR A 45 2.82 -8.22 -2.25
C TYR A 45 1.99 -6.94 -2.22
N ARG A 46 2.21 -6.08 -3.23
CA ARG A 46 1.54 -4.77 -3.32
C ARG A 46 0.02 -4.95 -3.36
N ASP A 47 -0.63 -4.43 -2.33
CA ASP A 47 -2.09 -4.35 -2.20
C ASP A 47 -2.53 -2.89 -2.30
N LEU A 48 -3.09 -2.53 -3.46
CA LEU A 48 -3.62 -1.18 -3.71
C LEU A 48 -4.93 -0.90 -2.95
N ASP A 49 -5.58 -1.93 -2.40
CA ASP A 49 -6.80 -1.76 -1.60
C ASP A 49 -6.47 -1.20 -0.20
N LEU A 50 -5.20 -1.30 0.26
CA LEU A 50 -4.72 -0.64 1.49
C LEU A 50 -4.64 0.89 1.37
N GLY A 51 -4.73 1.42 0.15
CA GLY A 51 -4.70 2.85 -0.13
C GLY A 51 -3.82 3.18 -1.32
N LYS A 52 -4.23 4.20 -2.08
CA LYS A 52 -3.51 4.71 -3.23
C LYS A 52 -3.01 6.13 -2.95
N THR A 53 -1.77 6.42 -3.29
CA THR A 53 -1.25 7.79 -3.30
C THR A 53 -1.70 8.49 -4.56
N ASN A 54 -2.49 9.56 -4.41
CA ASN A 54 -2.83 10.43 -5.52
C ASN A 54 -1.84 11.61 -5.55
N PRO A 55 -0.99 11.76 -6.57
CA PRO A 55 0.03 12.81 -6.62
C PRO A 55 -0.53 14.24 -6.52
N GLU A 56 -1.80 14.45 -6.82
CA GLU A 56 -2.48 15.75 -6.71
C GLU A 56 -3.14 15.98 -5.33
N SER A 57 -3.17 14.97 -4.47
CA SER A 57 -3.81 15.07 -3.16
C SER A 57 -2.87 15.64 -2.09
N PRO A 58 -3.27 16.69 -1.37
CA PRO A 58 -2.47 17.27 -0.28
C PRO A 58 -2.34 16.35 0.95
N ASN A 59 -3.09 15.24 1.03
CA ASN A 59 -3.14 14.35 2.19
C ASN A 59 -2.12 13.17 2.14
N ASN A 60 -1.23 13.11 1.15
CA ASN A 60 -0.32 11.98 0.96
C ASN A 60 0.63 11.75 2.13
N TYR A 61 1.10 12.81 2.81
CA TYR A 61 2.07 12.69 3.90
C TYR A 61 1.50 11.91 5.11
N THR A 62 0.27 12.21 5.52
CA THR A 62 -0.37 11.57 6.68
C THR A 62 -0.59 10.08 6.43
N GLN A 63 -0.96 9.70 5.20
CA GLN A 63 -1.10 8.30 4.80
C GLN A 63 0.24 7.57 4.76
N ALA A 64 1.28 8.20 4.22
CA ALA A 64 2.61 7.60 4.13
C ALA A 64 3.36 7.53 5.47
N ARG A 65 2.93 8.28 6.49
CA ARG A 65 3.52 8.19 7.84
C ARG A 65 3.40 6.78 8.42
N ILE A 66 2.39 6.02 8.01
CA ILE A 66 2.21 4.60 8.37
C ILE A 66 3.40 3.75 7.88
N TRP A 67 4.04 4.12 6.77
CA TRP A 67 5.16 3.37 6.19
C TRP A 67 6.52 3.76 6.79
N GLY A 68 6.60 4.88 7.50
CA GLY A 68 7.74 5.27 8.32
C GLY A 68 8.36 6.62 7.94
N GLU A 69 8.56 7.47 8.95
CA GLU A 69 9.10 8.84 8.79
C GLU A 69 10.52 8.88 8.21
N LYS A 70 11.35 7.86 8.49
CA LYS A 70 12.72 7.79 7.94
C LYS A 70 12.70 7.65 6.41
N LEU A 71 11.78 6.88 5.86
CA LEU A 71 11.67 6.69 4.40
C LEU A 71 11.21 7.97 3.71
N VAL A 72 10.26 8.69 4.31
CA VAL A 72 9.82 10.00 3.80
C VAL A 72 10.98 11.00 3.80
N LYS A 73 11.81 11.05 4.84
CA LYS A 73 12.99 11.93 4.89
C LYS A 73 14.00 11.60 3.79
N VAL A 74 14.30 10.32 3.58
CA VAL A 74 15.21 9.88 2.51
C VAL A 74 14.64 10.25 1.14
N LYS A 75 13.36 9.98 0.90
CA LYS A 75 12.66 10.32 -0.35
C LYS A 75 12.71 11.83 -0.61
N THR A 76 12.45 12.65 0.41
CA THR A 76 12.49 14.11 0.32
C THR A 76 13.87 14.62 -0.09
N LYS A 77 14.94 14.01 0.44
CA LYS A 77 16.32 14.42 0.13
C LYS A 77 16.80 13.93 -1.24
N ALA A 78 16.45 12.70 -1.61
CA ALA A 78 16.95 12.06 -2.83
C ALA A 78 16.09 12.38 -4.07
N ASP A 79 14.80 12.63 -3.91
CA ASP A 79 13.84 12.89 -4.98
C ASP A 79 12.75 13.88 -4.53
N PRO A 80 13.11 15.16 -4.31
CA PRO A 80 12.19 16.18 -3.79
C PRO A 80 11.02 16.49 -4.74
N ASN A 81 11.22 16.33 -6.04
CA ASN A 81 10.19 16.54 -7.07
C ASN A 81 9.30 15.32 -7.28
N ASN A 82 9.53 14.24 -6.53
CA ASN A 82 8.79 12.98 -6.62
C ASN A 82 8.76 12.38 -8.03
N PHE A 83 9.89 12.40 -8.76
CA PHE A 83 9.99 11.84 -10.10
C PHE A 83 9.76 10.32 -10.09
N PHE A 84 10.35 9.60 -9.14
CA PHE A 84 10.18 8.15 -9.01
C PHE A 84 8.93 7.82 -8.19
N ARG A 85 7.80 7.63 -8.85
CA ARG A 85 6.50 7.39 -8.18
C ARG A 85 5.65 6.33 -8.88
N ASN A 86 4.71 5.78 -8.12
CA ASN A 86 3.65 4.87 -8.57
C ASN A 86 2.38 5.09 -7.72
N GLU A 87 1.37 4.25 -7.93
CA GLU A 87 0.04 4.33 -7.30
C GLU A 87 0.05 4.18 -5.78
N GLN A 88 1.16 3.76 -5.16
CA GLN A 88 1.32 3.63 -3.70
C GLN A 88 2.74 4.01 -3.25
N SER A 89 3.29 5.08 -3.84
CA SER A 89 4.68 5.49 -3.60
C SER A 89 4.82 6.39 -2.38
N ILE A 90 5.97 6.31 -1.71
CA ILE A 90 6.28 7.21 -0.58
C ILE A 90 6.38 8.65 -1.14
N PRO A 91 5.59 9.61 -0.65
CA PRO A 91 5.66 11.01 -1.05
C PRO A 91 6.82 11.73 -0.33
N PRO A 92 7.44 12.75 -0.95
CA PRO A 92 8.32 13.67 -0.24
C PRO A 92 7.52 14.62 0.66
N LEU A 93 8.21 15.31 1.58
CA LEU A 93 7.63 16.37 2.38
C LEU A 93 7.23 17.57 1.51
N PRO A 94 6.06 18.19 1.76
CA PRO A 94 5.66 19.41 1.07
C PRO A 94 6.67 20.54 1.34
N PRO A 95 6.94 21.44 0.39
CA PRO A 95 7.90 22.54 0.54
C PRO A 95 7.68 23.44 1.78
N ARG A 96 6.43 23.53 2.28
CA ARG A 96 6.08 24.29 3.49
C ARG A 96 6.54 23.65 4.81
N HIS A 97 7.14 22.46 4.76
CA HIS A 97 7.63 21.70 5.92
C HIS A 97 9.12 21.32 5.81
N HIS A 98 9.88 21.96 4.89
CA HIS A 98 11.34 21.81 4.79
C HIS A 98 12.05 22.71 5.81
#